data_AF-A0A329U546-F1
#
_entry.id   AF-A0A329U546-F1
#
_cell.length_a   1.000
_cell.length_b   1.000
_cell.length_c   1.000
_cell.angle_alpha   90.00
_cell.angle_beta   90.00
_cell.angle_gamma   90.00
#
_symmetry.space_group_name_H-M   'P 1'
#
loop_
_entity.id
_entity.type
_entity.pdbx_description
1 polymer ?
#
loop_
_entity_poly.entity_id
_entity_poly.type
_entity_poly.pdbx_seq_one_letter_code
_entity_poly.pdbx_strand_id
1 'polypeptide(L)'
;MKKRFDRSGTARRKAAAAVAALTMALVLAVGGAGAATLLSAQPETLTVGAVVPHITAEVPQASSPAAADPAPEAESTVTAAPEPAAESAAQPQQTAPAPEQTEKPETTETAPSEPEETAEAPEAPAQPAEDTALEEENAPAMLLEETPELAAQDPQAPAADGTTQNDTASQHTPEGSVLLTPEQIQQALDSGALEDAEAQCIDLTDENGFFRWLFNWLFGTKDKEEEPAYSGWRTENGKTYYYAQDTNKKVTGLRSIDGKLYYFDANGVKQDNVTFGIDVSKYQSGLDWNKIKKSGVSFVIIRIGYRGYGAAGNLVKDPMFEEHFTNARNAGLKVGVYFFTQAVNEAEAQEEAEGCNWALNGRMLDYPIFYDTEASTAPGGTGRADGLGVEDRTKCAIAFCERVKELGYKPGVYASTTWYRKRVDYNTLRSRYTIWNAHYGVSSSPISCDLWQGTEKARINGYSGELDANISYIG
;
A
#
# COMPACT_ATOMS: atom_id res chain seq x y z
N MET A 1 34.74 15.91 -77.20
CA MET A 1 35.47 14.93 -76.36
C MET A 1 36.33 15.73 -75.37
N LYS A 2 36.46 15.42 -74.07
CA LYS A 2 36.03 14.27 -73.25
C LYS A 2 35.72 14.73 -71.81
N LYS A 3 34.64 14.19 -71.23
CA LYS A 3 34.40 13.84 -69.81
C LYS A 3 34.59 14.90 -68.69
N ARG A 4 33.45 15.23 -68.06
CA ARG A 4 33.34 15.38 -66.59
C ARG A 4 33.97 14.16 -65.89
N PHE A 5 34.59 14.35 -64.73
CA PHE A 5 34.75 13.30 -63.74
C PHE A 5 34.27 13.77 -62.37
N ASP A 6 33.66 12.85 -61.64
CA ASP A 6 32.82 13.13 -60.48
C ASP A 6 33.64 13.28 -59.19
N ARG A 7 33.42 14.38 -58.45
CA ARG A 7 33.86 14.58 -57.06
C ARG A 7 32.71 14.80 -56.08
N SER A 8 31.46 14.76 -56.55
CA SER A 8 30.26 14.99 -55.73
C SER A 8 29.90 13.79 -54.83
N GLY A 9 30.15 12.56 -55.31
CA GLY A 9 29.88 11.34 -54.55
C GLY A 9 30.75 11.18 -53.30
N THR A 10 32.01 11.60 -53.33
CA THR A 10 32.96 11.42 -52.21
C THR A 10 32.73 12.43 -51.09
N ALA A 11 32.36 13.67 -51.44
CA ALA A 11 32.01 14.71 -50.46
C ALA A 11 30.72 14.35 -49.69
N ARG A 12 29.67 13.90 -50.39
CA ARG A 12 28.41 13.47 -49.74
C ARG A 12 28.59 12.26 -48.81
N ARG A 13 29.46 11.31 -49.14
CA ARG A 13 29.78 10.18 -48.23
C ARG A 13 30.57 10.61 -47.00
N LYS A 14 31.49 11.59 -47.12
CA LYS A 14 32.21 12.14 -45.95
C LYS A 14 31.30 12.98 -45.05
N ALA A 15 30.41 13.79 -45.62
CA ALA A 15 29.40 14.54 -44.86
C ALA A 15 28.44 13.59 -44.10
N ALA A 16 27.93 12.54 -44.75
CA ALA A 16 27.10 11.53 -44.09
C ALA A 16 27.85 10.79 -42.97
N ALA A 17 29.13 10.47 -43.15
CA ALA A 17 29.96 9.84 -42.12
C ALA A 17 30.24 10.78 -40.92
N ALA A 18 30.44 12.07 -41.15
CA ALA A 18 30.63 13.06 -40.09
C ALA A 18 29.34 13.27 -39.26
N VAL A 19 28.19 13.36 -39.92
CA VAL A 19 26.88 13.47 -39.24
C VAL A 19 26.54 12.19 -38.46
N ALA A 20 26.90 11.01 -38.99
CA ALA A 20 26.75 9.73 -38.28
C ALA A 20 27.68 9.62 -37.05
N ALA A 21 28.91 10.14 -37.14
CA ALA A 21 29.84 10.19 -36.01
C ALA A 21 29.35 11.13 -34.89
N LEU A 22 28.81 12.30 -35.25
CA LEU A 22 28.25 13.25 -34.27
C LEU A 22 27.01 12.69 -33.56
N THR A 23 26.15 11.95 -34.29
CA THR A 23 24.97 11.30 -33.69
C THR A 23 25.33 10.10 -32.81
N MET A 24 26.34 9.29 -33.14
CA MET A 24 26.83 8.24 -32.23
C MET A 24 27.49 8.82 -30.96
N ALA A 25 28.24 9.92 -31.08
CA ALA A 25 28.87 10.56 -29.91
C ALA A 25 27.82 11.11 -28.92
N LEU A 26 26.73 11.70 -29.42
CA LEU A 26 25.66 12.23 -28.56
C LEU A 26 24.80 11.11 -27.92
N VAL A 27 24.55 10.02 -28.65
CA VAL A 27 23.81 8.86 -28.11
C VAL A 27 24.61 8.15 -27.01
N LEU A 28 25.94 8.07 -27.12
CA LEU A 28 26.81 7.53 -26.06
C LEU A 28 26.98 8.48 -24.85
N ALA A 29 26.73 9.78 -25.01
CA ALA A 29 26.75 10.75 -23.91
C ALA A 29 25.45 10.78 -23.07
N VAL A 30 24.34 10.24 -23.59
CA VAL A 30 23.03 10.19 -22.90
C VAL A 30 22.64 8.76 -22.48
N GLY A 31 23.21 7.72 -23.11
CA GLY A 31 23.04 6.31 -22.71
C GLY A 31 24.31 5.72 -22.08
N GLY A 32 24.57 6.00 -20.80
CA GLY A 32 25.91 5.73 -20.23
C GLY A 32 26.02 5.58 -18.71
N ALA A 33 25.02 5.06 -18.00
CA ALA A 33 25.18 4.60 -16.62
C ALA A 33 24.78 3.12 -16.51
N GLY A 34 25.76 2.22 -16.41
CA GLY A 34 25.53 0.81 -16.06
C GLY A 34 25.99 -0.27 -17.05
N ALA A 35 27.28 -0.29 -17.45
CA ALA A 35 28.01 -1.54 -17.75
C ALA A 35 29.51 -1.30 -18.04
N ALA A 36 30.40 -1.46 -17.04
CA ALA A 36 31.80 -1.86 -17.26
C ALA A 36 32.54 -2.16 -15.94
N THR A 37 32.72 -3.44 -15.61
CA THR A 37 33.91 -4.09 -15.01
C THR A 37 33.54 -5.55 -14.70
N LEU A 38 34.34 -6.58 -14.98
CA LEU A 38 35.69 -6.66 -15.54
C LEU A 38 35.77 -7.67 -16.69
N LEU A 39 36.67 -7.39 -17.65
CA LEU A 39 37.26 -8.39 -18.53
C LEU A 39 38.70 -8.65 -18.07
N SER A 40 38.97 -9.84 -17.57
CA SER A 40 40.35 -10.37 -17.46
C SER A 40 40.35 -11.86 -17.78
N ALA A 41 41.37 -12.29 -18.54
CA ALA A 41 41.68 -13.68 -18.91
C ALA A 41 40.64 -14.47 -19.75
N GLN A 42 40.89 -14.52 -21.06
CA GLN A 42 40.75 -15.73 -21.90
C GLN A 42 42.17 -16.28 -22.17
N PRO A 43 42.41 -17.57 -22.52
CA PRO A 43 41.58 -18.47 -23.34
C PRO A 43 41.24 -19.82 -22.59
N GLU A 44 40.58 -20.86 -23.13
CA GLU A 44 40.66 -21.50 -24.46
C GLU A 44 39.39 -22.26 -24.89
N THR A 45 39.23 -22.41 -26.22
CA THR A 45 38.36 -23.39 -26.95
C THR A 45 36.83 -23.19 -26.88
N LEU A 46 36.02 -23.49 -27.90
CA LEU A 46 36.22 -24.18 -29.20
C LEU A 46 35.31 -23.58 -30.30
N THR A 47 35.54 -23.97 -31.57
CA THR A 47 35.03 -23.36 -32.81
C THR A 47 33.52 -23.52 -33.11
N VAL A 48 32.93 -22.51 -33.77
CA VAL A 48 31.61 -22.57 -34.43
C VAL A 48 31.75 -22.83 -35.94
N GLY A 49 30.94 -23.75 -36.48
CA GLY A 49 30.72 -23.91 -37.93
C GLY A 49 29.43 -23.22 -38.38
N ALA A 50 29.44 -22.58 -39.55
CA ALA A 50 28.31 -21.81 -40.08
C ALA A 50 27.32 -22.64 -40.90
N VAL A 51 26.12 -22.10 -41.16
CA VAL A 51 25.35 -22.22 -42.43
C VAL A 51 24.25 -21.15 -42.48
N VAL A 52 23.82 -20.75 -43.69
CA VAL A 52 22.88 -19.64 -44.01
C VAL A 52 21.54 -20.22 -44.60
N PRO A 53 20.56 -19.48 -45.20
CA PRO A 53 19.13 -19.76 -44.99
C PRO A 53 18.36 -20.20 -46.27
N HIS A 54 17.01 -20.33 -46.21
CA HIS A 54 16.01 -19.68 -47.11
C HIS A 54 14.63 -20.39 -47.28
N ILE A 55 13.53 -19.59 -47.32
CA ILE A 55 12.35 -19.62 -48.25
C ILE A 55 11.31 -20.79 -48.16
N THR A 56 10.00 -20.72 -48.47
CA THR A 56 8.86 -19.73 -48.55
C THR A 56 7.53 -20.49 -48.93
N ALA A 57 6.33 -19.86 -48.85
CA ALA A 57 5.03 -20.17 -49.53
C ALA A 57 4.10 -21.28 -48.93
N GLU A 58 2.75 -21.29 -49.04
CA GLU A 58 1.64 -20.37 -49.46
C GLU A 58 0.26 -20.94 -48.97
N VAL A 59 -0.72 -20.18 -48.38
CA VAL A 59 -2.05 -19.67 -48.94
C VAL A 59 -3.21 -20.73 -48.98
N PRO A 60 -4.58 -20.47 -49.02
CA PRO A 60 -5.47 -19.25 -48.93
C PRO A 60 -6.75 -19.26 -48.00
N GLN A 61 -7.29 -18.05 -47.69
CA GLN A 61 -8.72 -17.56 -47.62
C GLN A 61 -9.81 -18.22 -46.68
N ALA A 62 -11.00 -17.63 -46.32
CA ALA A 62 -11.80 -16.51 -46.87
C ALA A 62 -12.80 -15.79 -45.89
N SER A 63 -13.10 -14.49 -46.15
CA SER A 63 -14.38 -13.71 -46.15
C SER A 63 -15.41 -13.56 -44.97
N SER A 64 -15.99 -12.34 -44.87
CA SER A 64 -17.05 -11.75 -43.97
C SER A 64 -18.54 -12.05 -44.40
N PRO A 65 -19.66 -11.37 -43.97
CA PRO A 65 -19.94 -10.29 -42.96
C PRO A 65 -21.32 -10.31 -42.15
N ALA A 66 -21.45 -9.38 -41.17
CA ALA A 66 -22.64 -8.54 -40.75
C ALA A 66 -24.04 -9.06 -40.25
N ALA A 67 -24.74 -8.14 -39.52
CA ALA A 67 -26.18 -8.07 -39.11
C ALA A 67 -26.66 -8.96 -37.93
N ALA A 68 -27.66 -8.60 -37.09
CA ALA A 68 -28.36 -7.33 -36.76
C ALA A 68 -29.16 -7.46 -35.41
N ASP A 69 -29.69 -6.35 -34.91
CA ASP A 69 -30.58 -6.20 -33.72
C ASP A 69 -31.96 -6.91 -33.90
N PRO A 70 -32.74 -7.19 -32.83
CA PRO A 70 -33.79 -6.23 -32.46
C PRO A 70 -34.15 -6.10 -30.95
N ALA A 71 -34.80 -4.98 -30.62
CA ALA A 71 -35.49 -4.68 -29.36
C ALA A 71 -37.05 -4.72 -29.54
N PRO A 72 -37.90 -4.07 -28.70
CA PRO A 72 -38.42 -4.62 -27.42
C PRO A 72 -39.97 -4.55 -27.27
N GLU A 73 -40.51 -5.13 -26.18
CA GLU A 73 -41.85 -4.85 -25.61
C GLU A 73 -41.65 -4.73 -24.06
N ALA A 74 -42.13 -3.74 -23.28
CA ALA A 74 -43.47 -3.11 -23.14
C ALA A 74 -44.54 -4.13 -22.72
N GLU A 75 -45.43 -3.93 -21.75
CA GLU A 75 -45.75 -2.84 -20.80
C GLU A 75 -46.43 -3.51 -19.55
N SER A 76 -46.89 -2.88 -18.45
CA SER A 76 -47.17 -1.48 -18.08
C SER A 76 -47.03 -1.27 -16.54
N THR A 77 -47.57 -0.16 -16.02
CA THR A 77 -47.62 0.26 -14.60
C THR A 77 -49.02 0.15 -13.99
N VAL A 78 -49.12 0.14 -12.64
CA VAL A 78 -50.23 0.83 -11.92
C VAL A 78 -49.69 1.44 -10.61
N THR A 79 -50.04 2.70 -10.36
CA THR A 79 -49.77 3.48 -9.15
C THR A 79 -51.01 3.63 -8.27
N ALA A 80 -50.87 3.73 -6.94
CA ALA A 80 -51.75 4.54 -6.07
C ALA A 80 -51.22 4.66 -4.61
N ALA A 81 -51.26 5.89 -4.09
CA ALA A 81 -51.39 6.26 -2.67
C ALA A 81 -52.76 7.02 -2.55
N PRO A 82 -53.33 7.43 -1.39
CA PRO A 82 -52.66 7.88 -0.15
C PRO A 82 -53.34 7.50 1.20
N GLU A 83 -52.88 8.13 2.30
CA GLU A 83 -53.37 8.04 3.71
C GLU A 83 -54.83 8.54 3.92
N PRO A 84 -55.46 8.29 5.10
CA PRO A 84 -55.34 9.25 6.22
C PRO A 84 -55.45 8.72 7.69
N ALA A 85 -54.73 9.41 8.60
CA ALA A 85 -55.14 9.97 9.91
C ALA A 85 -55.68 9.15 11.14
N ALA A 86 -55.08 9.47 12.30
CA ALA A 86 -55.67 9.85 13.61
C ALA A 86 -55.95 8.83 14.78
N GLU A 87 -55.53 9.29 15.97
CA GLU A 87 -56.05 9.08 17.35
C GLU A 87 -56.32 7.66 17.93
N SER A 88 -55.67 7.30 19.05
CA SER A 88 -56.11 7.66 20.42
C SER A 88 -55.46 6.82 21.54
N ALA A 89 -55.61 7.31 22.77
CA ALA A 89 -54.93 6.97 24.01
C ALA A 89 -55.32 5.66 24.74
N ALA A 90 -54.49 5.36 25.76
CA ALA A 90 -54.87 4.91 27.12
C ALA A 90 -54.52 3.47 27.61
N GLN A 91 -53.95 3.49 28.81
CA GLN A 91 -53.65 2.44 29.80
C GLN A 91 -54.89 1.66 30.29
N PRO A 92 -54.76 0.48 30.94
CA PRO A 92 -54.27 0.36 32.33
C PRO A 92 -53.22 -0.77 32.51
N GLN A 93 -52.27 -0.78 33.45
CA GLN A 93 -52.28 -0.55 34.91
C GLN A 93 -52.94 -1.68 35.72
N GLN A 94 -52.12 -2.56 36.32
CA GLN A 94 -52.08 -2.96 37.76
C GLN A 94 -51.20 -4.23 37.95
N THR A 95 -50.03 -4.14 38.58
CA THR A 95 -49.68 -4.26 40.03
C THR A 95 -49.55 -5.71 40.55
N ALA A 96 -48.40 -6.03 41.13
CA ALA A 96 -48.16 -7.24 41.93
C ALA A 96 -48.86 -7.18 43.30
N PRO A 97 -48.85 -8.27 44.10
CA PRO A 97 -47.92 -8.23 45.25
C PRO A 97 -47.29 -9.59 45.66
N ALA A 98 -46.36 -9.49 46.60
CA ALA A 98 -45.80 -10.54 47.46
C ALA A 98 -45.62 -9.91 48.88
N PRO A 99 -44.97 -10.54 49.89
CA PRO A 99 -44.99 -11.93 50.39
C PRO A 99 -45.40 -11.98 51.90
N GLU A 100 -45.39 -13.17 52.55
CA GLU A 100 -45.23 -13.47 54.03
C GLU A 100 -45.71 -14.92 54.34
N GLN A 101 -45.31 -15.69 55.37
CA GLN A 101 -44.23 -15.69 56.40
C GLN A 101 -44.17 -17.09 57.08
N THR A 102 -43.11 -17.42 57.86
CA THR A 102 -43.03 -18.51 58.91
C THR A 102 -43.18 -20.01 58.48
N GLU A 103 -42.66 -21.06 59.16
CA GLU A 103 -42.02 -21.23 60.49
C GLU A 103 -41.03 -22.45 60.55
N LYS A 104 -40.41 -22.72 61.73
CA LYS A 104 -39.37 -23.74 62.04
C LYS A 104 -39.94 -24.88 62.93
N PRO A 105 -39.36 -26.10 63.01
CA PRO A 105 -38.62 -26.53 64.24
C PRO A 105 -37.38 -27.45 63.96
N GLU A 106 -36.23 -27.31 64.66
CA GLU A 106 -35.70 -28.16 65.77
C GLU A 106 -35.34 -29.62 65.39
N THR A 107 -34.05 -29.98 65.19
CA THR A 107 -32.97 -30.37 66.15
C THR A 107 -33.12 -31.72 66.87
N THR A 108 -32.20 -32.66 66.59
CA THR A 108 -31.64 -33.62 67.57
C THR A 108 -30.21 -34.02 67.19
N GLU A 109 -29.44 -34.44 68.20
CA GLU A 109 -27.99 -34.59 68.27
C GLU A 109 -27.63 -36.04 68.65
N THR A 110 -26.64 -36.67 67.99
CA THR A 110 -25.81 -37.73 68.60
C THR A 110 -24.46 -37.86 67.90
N ALA A 111 -23.39 -38.10 68.67
CA ALA A 111 -22.03 -38.41 68.18
C ALA A 111 -21.63 -39.87 68.55
N PRO A 112 -20.35 -40.30 68.54
CA PRO A 112 -19.87 -41.32 67.60
C PRO A 112 -19.46 -42.65 68.26
N SER A 113 -19.01 -43.62 67.44
CA SER A 113 -18.39 -44.87 67.92
C SER A 113 -17.34 -45.43 66.96
N GLU A 114 -16.10 -45.57 67.45
CA GLU A 114 -15.02 -46.37 66.83
C GLU A 114 -15.25 -47.88 67.10
N PRO A 115 -14.44 -48.78 66.49
CA PRO A 115 -13.25 -49.23 67.23
C PRO A 115 -11.95 -49.40 66.41
N GLU A 116 -10.82 -49.40 67.12
CA GLU A 116 -9.49 -49.88 66.70
C GLU A 116 -9.53 -51.41 66.37
N GLU A 117 -8.52 -52.11 65.83
CA GLU A 117 -7.10 -51.84 65.52
C GLU A 117 -6.65 -52.88 64.46
N THR A 118 -5.74 -52.55 63.54
CA THR A 118 -4.57 -53.38 63.14
C THR A 118 -3.75 -52.71 62.04
N ALA A 119 -2.43 -52.82 62.13
CA ALA A 119 -1.49 -52.12 61.24
C ALA A 119 -0.99 -53.02 60.09
N GLU A 120 -0.94 -52.45 58.88
CA GLU A 120 0.05 -52.78 57.86
C GLU A 120 0.25 -51.56 56.95
N ALA A 121 1.52 -51.21 56.67
CA ALA A 121 1.87 -50.28 55.58
C ALA A 121 2.23 -51.13 54.36
N PRO A 122 1.84 -50.73 53.13
CA PRO A 122 2.69 -49.77 52.42
C PRO A 122 1.96 -48.84 51.40
N GLU A 123 2.79 -48.06 50.71
CA GLU A 123 2.54 -47.26 49.50
C GLU A 123 1.73 -45.96 49.65
N ALA A 124 2.25 -44.93 48.98
CA ALA A 124 1.69 -43.58 48.98
C ALA A 124 0.48 -43.51 48.05
N PRO A 125 -0.61 -42.81 48.42
CA PRO A 125 -1.69 -42.53 47.49
C PRO A 125 -1.18 -41.59 46.40
N ALA A 126 -1.12 -42.09 45.17
CA ALA A 126 -1.02 -41.22 44.01
C ALA A 126 -2.20 -40.24 44.05
N GLN A 127 -1.92 -38.93 44.04
CA GLN A 127 -2.96 -37.94 43.82
C GLN A 127 -3.64 -38.24 42.47
N PRO A 128 -4.96 -38.10 42.34
CA PRO A 128 -5.56 -38.07 41.02
C PRO A 128 -4.89 -36.95 40.23
N ALA A 129 -4.42 -37.25 39.03
CA ALA A 129 -3.98 -36.21 38.12
C ALA A 129 -5.20 -35.33 37.82
N GLU A 130 -5.18 -34.10 38.35
CA GLU A 130 -6.16 -33.08 37.97
C GLU A 130 -6.05 -32.82 36.47
N ASP A 131 -7.19 -32.50 35.86
CA ASP A 131 -7.40 -32.48 34.43
C ASP A 131 -6.80 -31.20 33.80
N THR A 132 -5.47 -31.06 33.87
CA THR A 132 -4.75 -29.88 33.37
C THR A 132 -4.88 -29.70 31.85
N ALA A 133 -5.37 -30.71 31.13
CA ALA A 133 -5.66 -30.63 29.70
C ALA A 133 -6.90 -29.74 29.40
N LEU A 134 -7.87 -29.64 30.30
CA LEU A 134 -9.07 -28.81 30.10
C LEU A 134 -8.89 -27.35 30.55
N GLU A 135 -7.91 -27.06 31.43
CA GLU A 135 -7.60 -25.69 31.84
C GLU A 135 -6.71 -24.94 30.82
N GLU A 136 -5.82 -25.63 30.10
CA GLU A 136 -5.03 -25.00 29.02
C GLU A 136 -5.90 -24.52 27.84
N GLU A 137 -7.00 -25.20 27.51
CA GLU A 137 -7.90 -24.78 26.40
C GLU A 137 -8.71 -23.50 26.69
N ASN A 138 -8.67 -22.96 27.92
CA ASN A 138 -9.37 -21.72 28.30
C ASN A 138 -8.43 -20.58 28.72
N ALA A 139 -7.11 -20.72 28.52
CA ALA A 139 -6.19 -19.61 28.70
C ALA A 139 -6.46 -18.51 27.65
N PRO A 140 -6.68 -17.24 28.04
CA PRO A 140 -6.96 -16.18 27.07
C PRO A 140 -5.76 -15.95 26.15
N ALA A 141 -5.99 -15.83 24.84
CA ALA A 141 -4.91 -15.55 23.90
C ALA A 141 -4.21 -14.22 24.25
N MET A 142 -2.93 -14.30 24.62
CA MET A 142 -2.10 -13.15 24.99
C MET A 142 -1.12 -12.82 23.86
N LEU A 143 -0.89 -11.53 23.62
CA LEU A 143 0.16 -11.09 22.71
C LEU A 143 1.49 -10.98 23.48
N LEU A 144 2.53 -11.64 22.99
CA LEU A 144 3.87 -11.59 23.59
C LEU A 144 4.50 -10.19 23.42
N GLU A 145 5.32 -9.78 24.38
CA GLU A 145 6.22 -8.63 24.17
C GLU A 145 7.29 -8.99 23.13
N GLU A 146 7.60 -8.07 22.23
CA GLU A 146 8.50 -8.32 21.11
C GLU A 146 9.97 -8.45 21.56
N THR A 147 10.53 -9.65 21.46
CA THR A 147 11.98 -9.90 21.56
C THR A 147 12.64 -9.79 20.18
N PRO A 148 13.98 -9.63 20.08
CA PRO A 148 14.67 -9.61 18.79
C PRO A 148 14.39 -10.84 17.90
N GLU A 149 14.19 -12.01 18.50
CA GLU A 149 13.86 -13.26 17.80
C GLU A 149 12.44 -13.26 17.24
N LEU A 150 11.50 -12.59 17.92
CA LEU A 150 10.12 -12.39 17.47
C LEU A 150 10.04 -11.25 16.44
N ALA A 151 10.84 -10.20 16.59
CA ALA A 151 10.98 -9.10 15.64
C ALA A 151 11.52 -9.59 14.28
N ALA A 152 12.48 -10.53 14.30
CA ALA A 152 12.99 -11.21 13.11
C ALA A 152 11.95 -12.10 12.41
N GLN A 153 10.82 -12.38 13.06
CA GLN A 153 9.69 -13.15 12.50
C GLN A 153 8.48 -12.26 12.17
N ASP A 154 8.62 -10.92 12.26
CA ASP A 154 7.58 -9.98 11.88
C ASP A 154 7.33 -10.05 10.37
N PRO A 155 6.11 -10.41 9.93
CA PRO A 155 5.77 -10.56 8.51
C PRO A 155 5.68 -9.24 7.74
N GLN A 156 5.80 -8.08 8.41
CA GLN A 156 5.95 -6.76 7.80
C GLN A 156 7.37 -6.19 7.97
N ALA A 157 8.34 -6.97 8.49
CA ALA A 157 9.71 -6.51 8.57
C ALA A 157 10.24 -6.13 7.18
N PRO A 158 10.84 -4.94 6.99
CA PRO A 158 11.52 -4.63 5.75
C PRO A 158 12.58 -5.71 5.50
N ALA A 159 12.69 -6.15 4.24
CA ALA A 159 13.69 -7.14 3.87
C ALA A 159 15.07 -6.66 4.35
N ALA A 160 15.83 -7.56 4.99
CA ALA A 160 17.15 -7.24 5.49
C ALA A 160 18.09 -6.95 4.32
N ASP A 161 18.19 -5.68 3.93
CA ASP A 161 19.26 -5.19 3.07
C ASP A 161 20.59 -5.62 3.69
N GLY A 162 21.42 -6.30 2.88
CA GLY A 162 22.67 -6.95 3.32
C GLY A 162 23.79 -6.00 3.71
N THR A 163 23.45 -4.81 4.21
CA THR A 163 24.37 -3.75 4.65
C THR A 163 24.30 -3.62 6.16
N THR A 164 25.30 -4.17 6.84
CA THR A 164 25.59 -3.86 8.24
C THR A 164 25.69 -2.34 8.43
N GLN A 165 24.83 -1.74 9.26
CA GLN A 165 24.97 -0.36 9.68
C GLN A 165 26.30 -0.19 10.42
N ASN A 166 27.24 0.53 9.79
CA ASN A 166 28.38 1.12 10.47
C ASN A 166 28.14 2.63 10.55
N ASP A 167 27.73 3.11 11.73
CA ASP A 167 27.85 4.52 12.07
C ASP A 167 29.33 4.89 12.19
N THR A 168 29.86 5.66 11.23
CA THR A 168 30.90 6.68 11.45
C THR A 168 30.94 7.61 10.24
N ALA A 169 31.09 8.91 10.48
CA ALA A 169 31.14 9.93 9.44
C ALA A 169 32.28 9.72 8.43
N SER A 170 31.96 9.77 7.13
CA SER A 170 32.92 9.98 6.04
C SER A 170 32.31 10.90 4.99
N GLN A 171 32.91 12.09 4.83
CA GLN A 171 32.60 12.98 3.72
C GLN A 171 33.17 12.38 2.43
N HIS A 172 32.34 12.18 1.41
CA HIS A 172 32.80 11.82 0.07
C HIS A 172 32.34 12.85 -0.96
N THR A 173 33.29 13.63 -1.45
CA THR A 173 33.18 14.41 -2.68
C THR A 173 33.21 13.44 -3.88
N PRO A 174 32.36 13.61 -4.90
CA PRO A 174 32.48 12.83 -6.12
C PRO A 174 33.66 13.33 -6.98
N GLU A 175 34.77 12.59 -7.01
CA GLU A 175 35.75 12.73 -8.09
C GLU A 175 35.24 11.99 -9.34
N GLY A 176 35.35 12.62 -10.52
CA GLY A 176 34.92 11.98 -11.77
C GLY A 176 34.67 12.90 -12.96
N SER A 177 34.64 14.24 -12.80
CA SER A 177 34.46 15.17 -13.91
C SER A 177 35.80 15.59 -14.53
N VAL A 178 36.07 15.13 -15.75
CA VAL A 178 37.12 15.71 -16.60
C VAL A 178 36.56 16.99 -17.23
N LEU A 179 36.90 18.14 -16.66
CA LEU A 179 36.68 19.44 -17.30
C LEU A 179 37.73 19.62 -18.42
N LEU A 180 37.28 19.70 -19.66
CA LEU A 180 38.10 20.16 -20.78
C LEU A 180 38.44 21.64 -20.58
N THR A 181 39.69 22.03 -20.80
CA THR A 181 40.09 23.43 -20.65
C THR A 181 39.63 24.26 -21.84
N PRO A 182 39.42 25.60 -21.69
CA PRO A 182 39.02 26.47 -22.80
C PRO A 182 39.97 26.38 -24.02
N GLU A 183 41.25 26.10 -23.79
CA GLU A 183 42.26 25.94 -24.84
C GLU A 183 42.04 24.68 -25.69
N GLN A 184 41.51 23.60 -25.11
CA GLN A 184 41.15 22.37 -25.84
C GLN A 184 39.89 22.57 -26.71
N ILE A 185 38.97 23.43 -26.26
CA ILE A 185 37.80 23.84 -27.04
C ILE A 185 38.23 24.73 -28.22
N GLN A 186 39.15 25.67 -27.99
CA GLN A 186 39.68 26.53 -29.05
C GLN A 186 40.48 25.73 -30.11
N GLN A 187 41.31 24.76 -29.72
CA GLN A 187 42.01 23.88 -30.66
C GLN A 187 41.07 23.06 -31.56
N ALA A 188 39.88 22.71 -31.08
CA ALA A 188 38.88 22.02 -31.89
C ALA A 188 38.25 22.97 -32.94
N LEU A 189 37.93 24.21 -32.55
CA LEU A 189 37.37 25.23 -33.43
C LEU A 189 38.36 25.70 -34.50
N ASP A 190 39.63 25.90 -34.14
CA ASP A 190 40.68 26.37 -35.04
C ASP A 190 41.16 25.28 -36.04
N SER A 191 40.67 24.04 -35.92
CA SER A 191 41.00 22.93 -36.83
C SER A 191 40.32 23.00 -38.21
N GLY A 192 39.42 23.96 -38.41
CA GLY A 192 39.06 24.51 -39.72
C GLY A 192 38.04 23.73 -40.56
N ALA A 193 36.78 24.15 -40.48
CA ALA A 193 35.77 23.86 -41.49
C ALA A 193 34.61 24.88 -41.49
N LEU A 194 34.78 26.02 -42.17
CA LEU A 194 33.74 26.82 -42.84
C LEU A 194 34.44 27.95 -43.62
N GLU A 195 34.40 27.91 -44.95
CA GLU A 195 34.80 29.04 -45.81
C GLU A 195 33.58 29.94 -46.09
N ASP A 196 33.82 31.24 -46.23
CA ASP A 196 32.80 32.29 -46.30
C ASP A 196 31.85 32.17 -47.52
N ALA A 197 30.60 31.81 -47.25
CA ALA A 197 29.43 32.30 -48.00
C ALA A 197 28.15 32.16 -47.14
N GLU A 198 27.26 33.14 -47.23
CA GLU A 198 25.92 33.16 -46.59
C GLU A 198 25.85 33.50 -45.08
N ALA A 199 26.82 34.28 -44.57
CA ALA A 199 26.65 35.06 -43.35
C ALA A 199 25.79 36.34 -43.57
N GLN A 200 24.48 36.20 -43.81
CA GLN A 200 23.51 37.30 -43.68
C GLN A 200 22.16 36.81 -43.10
N CYS A 201 21.61 37.60 -42.16
CA CYS A 201 20.35 37.35 -41.43
C CYS A 201 20.36 36.19 -40.40
N ILE A 202 21.32 36.20 -39.47
CA ILE A 202 21.08 35.75 -38.09
C ILE A 202 21.57 36.87 -37.16
N ASP A 203 20.68 37.39 -36.31
CA ASP A 203 21.05 38.28 -35.21
C ASP A 203 21.62 37.41 -34.08
N LEU A 204 22.93 37.56 -33.82
CA LEU A 204 23.70 36.78 -32.85
C LEU A 204 24.02 37.61 -31.59
N THR A 205 23.20 38.60 -31.25
CA THR A 205 23.41 39.46 -30.07
C THR A 205 22.84 38.91 -28.75
N ASP A 206 22.13 37.77 -28.77
CA ASP A 206 21.64 37.03 -27.59
C ASP A 206 21.90 35.53 -27.75
N GLU A 207 22.65 34.93 -26.82
CA GLU A 207 22.99 33.50 -26.82
C GLU A 207 21.74 32.59 -26.83
N ASN A 208 20.62 33.06 -26.25
CA ASN A 208 19.37 32.31 -26.24
C ASN A 208 18.71 32.19 -27.63
N GLY A 209 19.01 33.11 -28.56
CA GLY A 209 18.44 33.09 -29.92
C GLY A 209 18.93 31.90 -30.74
N PHE A 210 20.24 31.64 -30.71
CA PHE A 210 20.86 30.54 -31.46
C PHE A 210 20.36 29.17 -30.98
N PHE A 211 20.33 28.93 -29.66
CA PHE A 211 19.85 27.67 -29.11
C PHE A 211 18.34 27.46 -29.34
N ARG A 212 17.50 28.49 -29.23
CA ARG A 212 16.05 28.37 -29.55
C ARG A 212 15.80 28.06 -31.02
N TRP A 213 16.55 28.70 -31.94
CA TRP A 213 16.46 28.39 -33.36
C TRP A 213 16.86 26.94 -33.64
N LEU A 214 18.01 26.51 -33.11
CA LEU A 214 18.54 25.15 -33.31
C LEU A 214 17.61 24.08 -32.73
N PHE A 215 17.01 24.33 -31.56
CA PHE A 215 16.08 23.42 -30.91
C PHE A 215 14.75 23.31 -31.67
N ASN A 216 14.17 24.43 -32.11
CA ASN A 216 12.96 24.43 -32.94
C ASN A 216 13.19 23.76 -34.31
N TRP A 217 14.40 23.91 -34.88
CA TRP A 217 14.77 23.26 -36.14
C TRP A 217 14.97 21.74 -36.00
N LEU A 218 15.55 21.28 -34.88
CA LEU A 218 15.77 19.85 -34.60
C LEU A 218 14.50 19.11 -34.15
N PHE A 219 13.59 19.77 -33.41
CA PHE A 219 12.51 19.09 -32.67
C PHE A 219 11.09 19.65 -32.91
N GLY A 220 10.93 20.69 -33.73
CA GLY A 220 9.64 21.34 -33.96
C GLY A 220 8.60 20.45 -34.65
N THR A 221 7.55 20.09 -33.91
CA THR A 221 6.30 19.55 -34.48
C THR A 221 5.18 20.57 -34.39
N LYS A 222 4.23 20.50 -35.32
CA LYS A 222 3.15 21.49 -35.52
C LYS A 222 2.41 21.88 -34.24
N ASP A 223 2.02 23.16 -34.25
CA ASP A 223 1.14 23.83 -33.29
C ASP A 223 0.00 22.91 -32.81
N LYS A 224 0.12 22.45 -31.56
CA LYS A 224 -1.04 22.28 -30.69
C LYS A 224 -1.09 23.52 -29.83
N GLU A 225 -2.28 24.00 -29.54
CA GLU A 225 -2.48 25.09 -28.56
C GLU A 225 -1.80 24.68 -27.25
N GLU A 226 -0.69 25.34 -26.91
CA GLU A 226 -0.05 25.15 -25.61
C GLU A 226 -0.99 25.73 -24.55
N GLU A 227 -1.69 24.84 -23.83
CA GLU A 227 -2.38 25.28 -22.62
C GLU A 227 -1.34 25.95 -21.70
N PRO A 228 -1.62 27.16 -21.20
CA PRO A 228 -0.63 27.95 -20.46
C PRO A 228 -0.07 27.16 -19.27
N ALA A 229 1.27 27.09 -19.21
CA ALA A 229 1.97 26.35 -18.16
C ALA A 229 1.67 26.94 -16.78
N TYR A 230 0.84 26.24 -16.01
CA TYR A 230 0.49 26.58 -14.64
C TYR A 230 1.05 25.56 -13.67
N SER A 231 1.54 26.06 -12.53
CA SER A 231 1.92 25.27 -11.37
C SER A 231 1.28 25.84 -10.10
N GLY A 232 1.12 24.98 -9.08
CA GLY A 232 0.54 25.35 -7.79
C GLY A 232 -0.99 25.41 -7.78
N TRP A 233 -1.54 26.07 -6.75
CA TRP A 233 -2.98 26.20 -6.52
C TRP A 233 -3.66 27.12 -7.55
N ARG A 234 -4.78 26.67 -8.12
CA ARG A 234 -5.64 27.45 -9.02
C ARG A 234 -7.11 27.27 -8.66
N THR A 235 -7.90 28.33 -8.83
CA THR A 235 -9.36 28.27 -8.68
C THR A 235 -10.01 28.82 -9.94
N GLU A 236 -10.80 27.98 -10.61
CA GLU A 236 -11.46 28.26 -11.89
C GLU A 236 -12.94 27.89 -11.75
N ASN A 237 -13.85 28.80 -12.07
CA ASN A 237 -15.30 28.58 -12.00
C ASN A 237 -15.77 28.00 -10.64
N GLY A 238 -15.17 28.47 -9.53
CA GLY A 238 -15.46 28.01 -8.17
C GLY A 238 -14.84 26.65 -7.78
N LYS A 239 -14.16 25.97 -8.70
CA LYS A 239 -13.46 24.69 -8.44
C LYS A 239 -11.98 24.94 -8.19
N THR A 240 -11.42 24.32 -7.16
CA THR A 240 -9.99 24.42 -6.85
C THR A 240 -9.24 23.22 -7.43
N TYR A 241 -8.05 23.47 -7.97
CA TYR A 241 -7.13 22.50 -8.56
C TYR A 241 -5.72 22.74 -7.99
N TYR A 242 -4.86 21.73 -8.09
CA TYR A 242 -3.43 21.90 -7.90
C TYR A 242 -2.69 21.35 -9.12
N TYR A 243 -1.77 22.13 -9.66
CA TYR A 243 -0.97 21.77 -10.81
C TYR A 243 0.45 21.41 -10.36
N ALA A 244 0.92 20.22 -10.73
CA ALA A 244 2.25 19.75 -10.36
C ALA A 244 3.35 20.60 -11.03
N GLN A 245 4.40 20.94 -10.29
CA GLN A 245 5.43 21.89 -10.71
C GLN A 245 6.32 21.38 -11.85
N ASP A 246 6.50 20.06 -11.92
CA ASP A 246 7.33 19.35 -12.89
C ASP A 246 6.64 19.17 -14.25
N THR A 247 5.35 18.88 -14.24
CA THR A 247 4.57 18.48 -15.42
C THR A 247 3.54 19.52 -15.85
N ASN A 248 3.26 20.54 -15.03
CA ASN A 248 2.21 21.54 -15.22
C ASN A 248 0.82 20.89 -15.46
N LYS A 249 0.58 19.71 -14.89
CA LYS A 249 -0.69 18.96 -14.99
C LYS A 249 -1.46 18.99 -13.69
N LYS A 250 -2.78 18.98 -13.78
CA LYS A 250 -3.69 18.80 -12.63
C LYS A 250 -3.38 17.48 -11.92
N VAL A 251 -3.14 17.53 -10.61
CA VAL A 251 -3.00 16.33 -9.78
C VAL A 251 -4.37 15.71 -9.50
N THR A 252 -4.41 14.39 -9.31
CA THR A 252 -5.60 13.61 -8.97
C THR A 252 -5.29 12.69 -7.79
N GLY A 253 -6.32 12.16 -7.13
CA GLY A 253 -6.17 11.24 -6.00
C GLY A 253 -5.74 11.92 -4.70
N LEU A 254 -5.29 11.10 -3.75
CA LEU A 254 -4.78 11.55 -2.46
C LEU A 254 -3.37 12.14 -2.63
N ARG A 255 -3.12 13.33 -2.09
CA ARG A 255 -1.87 14.07 -2.26
C ARG A 255 -1.44 14.76 -0.97
N SER A 256 -0.14 14.78 -0.74
CA SER A 256 0.50 15.64 0.26
C SER A 256 1.01 16.90 -0.40
N ILE A 257 0.53 18.06 0.05
CA ILE A 257 0.95 19.39 -0.44
C ILE A 257 1.22 20.25 0.80
N ASP A 258 2.37 20.93 0.86
CA ASP A 258 2.79 21.80 1.97
C ASP A 258 2.65 21.14 3.37
N GLY A 259 2.90 19.83 3.42
CA GLY A 259 2.80 19.02 4.64
C GLY A 259 1.35 18.78 5.12
N LYS A 260 0.35 18.82 4.25
CA LYS A 260 -1.05 18.52 4.54
C LYS A 260 -1.66 17.58 3.52
N LEU A 261 -2.71 16.85 3.92
CA LEU A 261 -3.46 15.97 3.03
C LEU A 261 -4.54 16.72 2.26
N TYR A 262 -4.66 16.39 0.97
CA TYR A 262 -5.69 16.85 0.06
C TYR A 262 -6.14 15.71 -0.84
N TYR A 263 -7.39 15.75 -1.29
CA TYR A 263 -7.95 14.79 -2.23
C TYR A 263 -8.49 15.53 -3.45
N PHE A 264 -8.16 15.01 -4.63
CA PHE A 264 -8.60 15.54 -5.91
C PHE A 264 -9.31 14.43 -6.70
N ASP A 265 -10.46 14.72 -7.30
CA ASP A 265 -11.22 13.74 -8.08
C ASP A 265 -10.50 13.37 -9.40
N ALA A 266 -11.14 12.54 -10.23
CA ALA A 266 -10.63 12.16 -11.55
C ALA A 266 -10.47 13.35 -12.52
N ASN A 267 -11.12 14.49 -12.27
CA ASN A 267 -11.00 15.73 -13.04
C ASN A 267 -9.97 16.70 -12.44
N GLY A 268 -9.29 16.31 -11.35
CA GLY A 268 -8.36 17.13 -10.59
C GLY A 268 -9.03 18.18 -9.70
N VAL A 269 -10.34 18.10 -9.46
CA VAL A 269 -11.08 19.02 -8.59
C VAL A 269 -10.84 18.62 -7.15
N LYS A 270 -10.28 19.54 -6.36
CA LYS A 270 -10.09 19.39 -4.92
C LYS A 270 -11.45 19.17 -4.24
N GLN A 271 -11.58 18.09 -3.49
CA GLN A 271 -12.78 17.76 -2.73
C GLN A 271 -12.71 18.39 -1.34
N ASP A 272 -13.81 19.01 -0.91
CA ASP A 272 -14.01 19.51 0.45
C ASP A 272 -14.87 18.52 1.26
N ASN A 273 -14.67 18.47 2.57
CA ASN A 273 -15.30 17.51 3.52
C ASN A 273 -14.82 16.05 3.40
N VAL A 274 -13.51 15.85 3.20
CA VAL A 274 -12.89 14.52 3.15
C VAL A 274 -12.32 14.15 4.52
N THR A 275 -12.71 12.99 5.06
CA THR A 275 -12.19 12.49 6.34
C THR A 275 -10.87 11.76 6.12
N PHE A 276 -9.76 12.44 6.37
CA PHE A 276 -8.42 11.85 6.25
C PHE A 276 -7.98 11.10 7.52
N GLY A 277 -7.20 10.04 7.32
CA GLY A 277 -6.49 9.35 8.39
C GLY A 277 -5.14 8.83 7.92
N ILE A 278 -4.40 8.24 8.86
CA ILE A 278 -3.15 7.53 8.60
C ILE A 278 -3.22 6.15 9.27
N ASP A 279 -2.31 5.26 8.91
CA ASP A 279 -2.05 4.04 9.67
C ASP A 279 -0.58 3.95 10.07
N VAL A 280 -0.31 3.30 11.22
CA VAL A 280 1.01 3.29 11.86
C VAL A 280 1.28 1.97 12.59
N SER A 281 2.55 1.63 12.69
CA SER A 281 3.11 0.48 13.40
C SER A 281 4.43 0.87 14.08
N LYS A 282 5.17 -0.08 14.65
CA LYS A 282 6.54 0.16 15.13
C LYS A 282 7.52 0.79 14.13
N TYR A 283 7.23 0.72 12.83
CA TYR A 283 8.07 1.31 11.78
C TYR A 283 7.96 2.84 11.70
N GLN A 284 7.01 3.45 12.40
CA GLN A 284 6.89 4.89 12.56
C GLN A 284 7.16 5.27 14.02
N SER A 285 8.10 6.19 14.25
CA SER A 285 8.46 6.67 15.59
C SER A 285 8.69 8.18 15.60
N GLY A 286 8.64 8.80 16.78
CA GLY A 286 8.85 10.26 16.91
C GLY A 286 7.72 11.13 16.32
N LEU A 287 6.49 10.61 16.27
CA LEU A 287 5.34 11.31 15.69
C LEU A 287 4.87 12.46 16.59
N ASP A 288 4.81 13.68 16.04
CA ASP A 288 4.13 14.82 16.67
C ASP A 288 2.64 14.79 16.33
N TRP A 289 1.88 14.04 17.14
CA TRP A 289 0.44 13.86 17.00
C TRP A 289 -0.36 15.17 16.95
N ASN A 290 0.12 16.23 17.61
CA ASN A 290 -0.52 17.56 17.58
C ASN A 290 -0.32 18.27 16.23
N LYS A 291 0.85 18.11 15.59
CA LYS A 291 1.07 18.58 14.21
C LYS A 291 0.34 17.71 13.20
N ILE A 292 0.31 16.39 13.38
CA ILE A 292 -0.41 15.44 12.51
C ILE A 292 -1.90 15.79 12.43
N LYS A 293 -2.56 16.02 13.57
CA LYS A 293 -3.95 16.48 13.61
C LYS A 293 -4.15 17.84 12.90
N LYS A 294 -3.24 18.80 13.10
CA LYS A 294 -3.26 20.10 12.40
C LYS A 294 -2.99 20.00 10.90
N SER A 295 -2.47 18.87 10.42
CA SER A 295 -2.26 18.58 8.99
C SER A 295 -3.50 18.02 8.29
N GLY A 296 -4.62 17.85 9.01
CA GLY A 296 -5.91 17.39 8.48
C GLY A 296 -6.29 15.95 8.87
N VAL A 297 -5.40 15.23 9.56
CA VAL A 297 -5.65 13.86 10.04
C VAL A 297 -6.72 13.88 11.12
N SER A 298 -7.75 13.04 10.96
CA SER A 298 -8.92 12.94 11.84
C SER A 298 -8.99 11.60 12.59
N PHE A 299 -8.36 10.56 12.04
CA PHE A 299 -8.28 9.23 12.66
C PHE A 299 -6.92 8.56 12.40
N VAL A 300 -6.62 7.53 13.18
CA VAL A 300 -5.50 6.62 12.97
C VAL A 300 -5.94 5.17 13.12
N ILE A 301 -5.42 4.28 12.27
CA ILE A 301 -5.51 2.82 12.47
C ILE A 301 -4.12 2.33 12.93
N ILE A 302 -4.04 1.69 14.09
CA ILE A 302 -2.76 1.36 14.74
C ILE A 302 -2.54 -0.14 14.69
N ARG A 303 -1.34 -0.61 14.33
CA ARG A 303 -1.00 -2.04 14.48
C ARG A 303 -1.05 -2.40 15.97
N ILE A 304 -1.95 -3.31 16.35
CA ILE A 304 -2.03 -3.80 17.74
C ILE A 304 -1.11 -5.01 17.96
N GLY A 305 -0.89 -5.78 16.90
CA GLY A 305 0.00 -6.92 16.90
C GLY A 305 0.09 -7.59 15.54
N TYR A 306 0.81 -8.70 15.50
CA TYR A 306 0.97 -9.56 14.34
C TYR A 306 1.14 -11.01 14.79
N ARG A 307 0.83 -11.96 13.90
CA ARG A 307 1.27 -13.35 14.05
C ARG A 307 2.57 -13.54 13.29
N GLY A 308 3.61 -14.01 13.97
CA GLY A 308 4.92 -14.22 13.38
C GLY A 308 4.91 -15.33 12.32
N TYR A 309 5.74 -15.20 11.28
CA TYR A 309 5.82 -16.20 10.21
C TYR A 309 6.62 -17.47 10.59
N GLY A 310 7.32 -17.48 11.73
CA GLY A 310 8.04 -18.65 12.21
C GLY A 310 7.11 -19.82 12.55
N ALA A 311 7.65 -21.04 12.61
CA ALA A 311 6.86 -22.28 12.72
C ALA A 311 5.84 -22.27 13.89
N ALA A 312 6.21 -21.66 15.03
CA ALA A 312 5.34 -21.55 16.20
C ALA A 312 4.11 -20.63 16.00
N GLY A 313 4.12 -19.74 15.01
CA GLY A 313 3.01 -18.82 14.77
C GLY A 313 2.72 -17.91 15.96
N ASN A 314 3.75 -17.41 16.64
CA ASN A 314 3.61 -16.63 17.87
C ASN A 314 2.79 -15.35 17.64
N LEU A 315 1.84 -15.07 18.53
CA LEU A 315 1.16 -13.79 18.60
C LEU A 315 2.05 -12.76 19.31
N VAL A 316 2.31 -11.62 18.67
CA VAL A 316 3.23 -10.59 19.19
C VAL A 316 2.52 -9.25 19.20
N LYS A 317 2.67 -8.49 20.29
CA LYS A 317 2.13 -7.14 20.42
C LYS A 317 3.07 -6.17 19.70
N ASP A 318 2.52 -5.21 18.96
CA ASP A 318 3.37 -4.17 18.38
C ASP A 318 3.95 -3.30 19.53
N PRO A 319 5.28 -3.13 19.63
CA PRO A 319 5.90 -2.44 20.76
C PRO A 319 5.54 -0.95 20.83
N MET A 320 5.06 -0.33 19.73
CA MET A 320 4.61 1.06 19.72
C MET A 320 3.09 1.20 19.94
N PHE A 321 2.33 0.11 20.03
CA PHE A 321 0.86 0.15 20.17
C PHE A 321 0.39 1.07 21.31
N GLU A 322 0.93 0.89 22.53
CA GLU A 322 0.52 1.66 23.70
C GLU A 322 0.85 3.16 23.58
N GLU A 323 2.02 3.49 23.03
CA GLU A 323 2.43 4.88 22.80
C GLU A 323 1.52 5.52 21.75
N HIS A 324 1.33 4.87 20.61
CA HIS A 324 0.52 5.37 19.50
C HIS A 324 -0.94 5.53 19.92
N PHE A 325 -1.52 4.54 20.60
CA PHE A 325 -2.90 4.59 21.07
C PHE A 325 -3.09 5.76 22.04
N THR A 326 -2.23 5.85 23.05
CA THR A 326 -2.32 6.89 24.09
C THR A 326 -2.14 8.28 23.50
N ASN A 327 -1.13 8.48 22.65
CA ASN A 327 -0.80 9.80 22.12
C ASN A 327 -1.77 10.27 21.03
N ALA A 328 -2.29 9.36 20.19
CA ALA A 328 -3.36 9.68 19.25
C ALA A 328 -4.66 10.06 19.98
N ARG A 329 -5.04 9.30 21.02
CA ARG A 329 -6.18 9.63 21.89
C ARG A 329 -6.01 11.00 22.58
N ASN A 330 -4.82 11.28 23.12
CA ASN A 330 -4.51 12.56 23.77
C ASN A 330 -4.52 13.76 22.81
N ALA A 331 -4.10 13.58 21.55
CA ALA A 331 -4.30 14.59 20.51
C ALA A 331 -5.79 14.75 20.11
N GLY A 332 -6.65 13.83 20.52
CA GLY A 332 -8.07 13.78 20.18
C GLY A 332 -8.31 13.32 18.74
N LEU A 333 -7.53 12.34 18.26
CA LEU A 333 -7.81 11.60 17.04
C LEU A 333 -8.76 10.43 17.35
N LYS A 334 -9.58 10.05 16.37
CA LYS A 334 -10.34 8.79 16.41
C LYS A 334 -9.37 7.62 16.21
N VAL A 335 -9.61 6.48 16.86
CA VAL A 335 -8.70 5.32 16.81
C VAL A 335 -9.44 4.05 16.38
N GLY A 336 -8.82 3.31 15.46
CA GLY A 336 -9.06 1.90 15.19
C GLY A 336 -7.74 1.13 15.26
N VAL A 337 -7.77 -0.18 15.03
CA VAL A 337 -6.57 -1.02 15.05
C VAL A 337 -6.56 -2.03 13.92
N TYR A 338 -5.39 -2.55 13.60
CA TYR A 338 -5.24 -3.69 12.69
C TYR A 338 -4.30 -4.75 13.27
N PHE A 339 -4.53 -6.01 12.90
CA PHE A 339 -3.69 -7.14 13.26
C PHE A 339 -3.21 -7.84 12.00
N PHE A 340 -1.89 -7.92 11.81
CA PHE A 340 -1.34 -8.60 10.64
C PHE A 340 -1.37 -10.11 10.83
N THR A 341 -2.15 -10.79 10.00
CA THR A 341 -2.38 -12.24 10.14
C THR A 341 -1.28 -13.08 9.54
N GLN A 342 -0.99 -14.19 10.21
CA GLN A 342 -0.34 -15.36 9.63
C GLN A 342 -1.11 -16.64 10.00
N ALA A 343 -2.40 -16.51 10.34
CA ALA A 343 -3.28 -17.63 10.66
C ALA A 343 -3.44 -18.57 9.47
N VAL A 344 -3.34 -19.88 9.71
CA VAL A 344 -3.49 -20.93 8.67
C VAL A 344 -4.82 -21.67 8.73
N ASN A 345 -5.66 -21.35 9.72
CA ASN A 345 -6.99 -21.91 9.93
C ASN A 345 -7.86 -20.95 10.77
N GLU A 346 -9.15 -21.27 10.90
CA GLU A 346 -10.12 -20.46 11.63
C GLU A 346 -9.81 -20.30 13.13
N ALA A 347 -9.27 -21.32 13.79
CA ALA A 347 -8.95 -21.26 15.23
C ALA A 347 -7.82 -20.26 15.49
N GLU A 348 -6.74 -20.31 14.70
CA GLU A 348 -5.67 -19.32 14.77
C GLU A 348 -6.18 -17.90 14.48
N ALA A 349 -7.16 -17.74 13.59
CA ALA A 349 -7.76 -16.42 13.32
C ALA A 349 -8.66 -15.94 14.49
N GLN A 350 -9.25 -16.85 15.28
CA GLN A 350 -9.95 -16.51 16.52
C GLN A 350 -8.98 -16.11 17.64
N GLU A 351 -7.87 -16.82 17.81
CA GLU A 351 -6.78 -16.46 18.73
C GLU A 351 -6.24 -15.04 18.44
N GLU A 352 -6.06 -14.68 17.16
CA GLU A 352 -5.62 -13.34 16.75
C GLU A 352 -6.63 -12.24 17.18
N ALA A 353 -7.94 -12.50 17.05
CA ALA A 353 -9.00 -11.60 17.49
C ALA A 353 -9.06 -11.48 19.03
N GLU A 354 -8.82 -12.57 19.76
CA GLU A 354 -8.75 -12.58 21.21
C GLU A 354 -7.53 -11.83 21.75
N GLY A 355 -6.37 -12.01 21.12
CA GLY A 355 -5.16 -11.25 21.41
C GLY A 355 -5.36 -9.75 21.20
N CYS A 356 -6.11 -9.34 20.18
CA CYS A 356 -6.53 -7.95 20.01
C CYS A 356 -7.36 -7.46 21.21
N ASN A 357 -8.35 -8.23 21.66
CA ASN A 357 -9.19 -7.87 22.80
C ASN A 357 -8.41 -7.82 24.12
N TRP A 358 -7.50 -8.78 24.35
CA TRP A 358 -6.59 -8.76 25.50
C TRP A 358 -5.75 -7.48 25.52
N ALA A 359 -5.13 -7.12 24.38
CA ALA A 359 -4.32 -5.91 24.27
C ALA A 359 -5.17 -4.63 24.37
N LEU A 360 -6.43 -4.63 23.89
CA LEU A 360 -7.34 -3.51 24.09
C LEU A 360 -7.75 -3.35 25.56
N ASN A 361 -7.86 -4.43 26.33
CA ASN A 361 -8.21 -4.42 27.76
C ASN A 361 -9.48 -3.57 28.03
N GLY A 362 -10.53 -3.80 27.24
CA GLY A 362 -11.81 -3.08 27.32
C GLY A 362 -11.80 -1.64 26.78
N ARG A 363 -10.70 -1.15 26.20
CA ARG A 363 -10.64 0.21 25.61
C ARG A 363 -11.47 0.29 24.33
N MET A 364 -12.44 1.19 24.30
CA MET A 364 -13.31 1.41 23.15
C MET A 364 -12.55 2.00 21.93
N LEU A 365 -13.03 1.65 20.73
CA LEU A 365 -12.54 2.14 19.44
C LEU A 365 -13.63 2.95 18.71
N ASP A 366 -13.21 3.90 17.88
CA ASP A 366 -14.11 4.62 16.96
C ASP A 366 -14.19 3.93 15.60
N TYR A 367 -13.08 3.29 15.20
CA TYR A 367 -12.92 2.54 13.96
C TYR A 367 -12.78 1.04 14.25
N PRO A 368 -12.94 0.15 13.24
CA PRO A 368 -12.87 -1.29 13.43
C PRO A 368 -11.54 -1.83 13.99
N ILE A 369 -11.59 -3.09 14.41
CA ILE A 369 -10.43 -4.00 14.40
C ILE A 369 -10.38 -4.60 13.00
N PHE A 370 -9.29 -4.37 12.26
CA PHE A 370 -9.08 -4.90 10.92
C PHE A 370 -8.23 -6.16 10.92
N TYR A 371 -8.73 -7.21 10.28
CA TYR A 371 -7.94 -8.36 9.85
C TYR A 371 -7.10 -7.95 8.64
N ASP A 372 -5.80 -7.74 8.83
CA ASP A 372 -4.87 -7.40 7.75
C ASP A 372 -4.32 -8.69 7.13
N THR A 373 -4.65 -8.92 5.85
CA THR A 373 -4.20 -10.09 5.11
C THR A 373 -3.49 -9.73 3.80
N GLU A 374 -2.16 -9.84 3.84
CA GLU A 374 -1.27 -9.64 2.70
C GLU A 374 -0.25 -10.79 2.58
N ALA A 375 0.72 -10.62 1.67
CA ALA A 375 1.89 -11.49 1.62
C ALA A 375 2.85 -11.07 2.74
N SER A 376 3.44 -12.04 3.43
CA SER A 376 4.52 -11.77 4.37
C SER A 376 5.81 -11.37 3.64
N THR A 377 6.72 -10.70 4.35
CA THR A 377 8.10 -10.48 3.92
C THR A 377 9.03 -11.68 4.18
N ALA A 378 8.48 -12.83 4.59
CA ALA A 378 9.26 -14.03 4.88
C ALA A 378 10.10 -14.47 3.66
N PRO A 379 11.38 -14.86 3.83
CA PRO A 379 12.26 -15.19 2.72
C PRO A 379 11.67 -16.20 1.74
N GLY A 380 11.53 -15.79 0.47
CA GLY A 380 10.97 -16.62 -0.60
C GLY A 380 9.44 -16.75 -0.62
N GLY A 381 8.70 -15.94 0.16
CA GLY A 381 7.24 -16.05 0.27
C GLY A 381 6.82 -17.31 1.04
N THR A 382 7.58 -17.63 2.10
CA THR A 382 7.43 -18.82 2.93
C THR A 382 6.62 -18.57 4.20
N GLY A 383 5.90 -17.45 4.28
CA GLY A 383 5.02 -17.14 5.40
C GLY A 383 3.92 -18.19 5.55
N ARG A 384 3.54 -18.45 6.80
CA ARG A 384 2.54 -19.48 7.17
C ARG A 384 1.27 -19.33 6.33
N ALA A 385 0.80 -18.09 6.16
CA ALA A 385 -0.40 -17.78 5.40
C ALA A 385 -0.16 -17.50 3.90
N ASP A 386 1.07 -17.42 3.38
CA ASP A 386 1.32 -17.01 1.98
C ASP A 386 0.80 -18.03 0.97
N GLY A 387 0.88 -19.32 1.34
CA GLY A 387 0.41 -20.46 0.56
C GLY A 387 -1.10 -20.69 0.60
N LEU A 388 -1.87 -20.03 1.48
CA LEU A 388 -3.30 -20.31 1.64
C LEU A 388 -4.11 -19.97 0.39
N GLY A 389 -5.01 -20.90 0.04
CA GLY A 389 -6.01 -20.73 -0.99
C GLY A 389 -7.07 -19.69 -0.63
N VAL A 390 -7.86 -19.30 -1.64
CA VAL A 390 -8.89 -18.25 -1.50
C VAL A 390 -9.95 -18.63 -0.47
N GLU A 391 -10.38 -19.89 -0.48
CA GLU A 391 -11.42 -20.40 0.42
C GLU A 391 -10.97 -20.32 1.89
N ASP A 392 -9.85 -20.95 2.24
CA ASP A 392 -9.40 -21.04 3.63
C ASP A 392 -8.96 -19.69 4.19
N ARG A 393 -8.32 -18.85 3.38
CA ARG A 393 -8.03 -17.46 3.79
C ARG A 393 -9.30 -16.65 4.05
N THR A 394 -10.37 -16.90 3.27
CA THR A 394 -11.68 -16.26 3.52
C THR A 394 -12.32 -16.81 4.80
N LYS A 395 -12.20 -18.11 5.10
CA LYS A 395 -12.66 -18.69 6.37
C LYS A 395 -11.93 -18.06 7.57
N CYS A 396 -10.61 -17.91 7.50
CA CYS A 396 -9.82 -17.23 8.54
C CYS A 396 -10.31 -15.79 8.77
N ALA A 397 -10.47 -15.00 7.70
CA ALA A 397 -11.00 -13.64 7.79
C ALA A 397 -12.41 -13.57 8.41
N ILE A 398 -13.29 -14.54 8.08
CA ILE A 398 -14.62 -14.66 8.68
C ILE A 398 -14.53 -14.98 10.18
N ALA A 399 -13.70 -15.95 10.56
CA ALA A 399 -13.55 -16.41 11.93
C ALA A 399 -13.02 -15.30 12.85
N PHE A 400 -12.00 -14.55 12.41
CA PHE A 400 -11.53 -13.34 13.08
C PHE A 400 -12.66 -12.30 13.21
N CYS A 401 -13.37 -11.99 12.11
CA CYS A 401 -14.37 -10.92 12.10
C CYS A 401 -15.60 -11.23 12.96
N GLU A 402 -16.11 -12.46 12.96
CA GLU A 402 -17.20 -12.83 13.88
C GLU A 402 -16.71 -12.85 15.34
N ARG A 403 -15.48 -13.31 15.62
CA ARG A 403 -14.92 -13.28 16.99
C ARG A 403 -14.75 -11.86 17.52
N VAL A 404 -14.22 -10.93 16.71
CA VAL A 404 -14.15 -9.49 17.01
C VAL A 404 -15.52 -8.91 17.38
N LYS A 405 -16.58 -9.35 16.69
CA LYS A 405 -17.97 -8.91 16.88
C LYS A 405 -18.59 -9.49 18.15
N GLU A 406 -18.33 -10.75 18.48
CA GLU A 406 -18.69 -11.35 19.77
C GLU A 406 -18.03 -10.63 20.95
N LEU A 407 -16.77 -10.21 20.77
CA LEU A 407 -16.00 -9.43 21.74
C LEU A 407 -16.44 -7.95 21.84
N GLY A 408 -17.50 -7.56 21.10
CA GLY A 408 -18.15 -6.25 21.22
C GLY A 408 -17.57 -5.13 20.36
N TYR A 409 -16.62 -5.43 19.46
CA TYR A 409 -16.00 -4.45 18.56
C TYR A 409 -16.58 -4.54 17.14
N LYS A 410 -16.36 -3.50 16.33
CA LYS A 410 -16.68 -3.55 14.90
C LYS A 410 -15.58 -4.30 14.15
N PRO A 411 -15.90 -5.32 13.34
CA PRO A 411 -14.92 -5.98 12.49
C PRO A 411 -14.74 -5.26 11.14
N GLY A 412 -13.54 -5.41 10.59
CA GLY A 412 -13.23 -5.12 9.20
C GLY A 412 -12.15 -6.05 8.65
N VAL A 413 -12.01 -6.04 7.34
CA VAL A 413 -10.90 -6.68 6.63
C VAL A 413 -10.10 -5.60 5.92
N TYR A 414 -8.78 -5.72 5.94
CA TYR A 414 -7.88 -4.99 5.08
C TYR A 414 -7.20 -5.94 4.10
N ALA A 415 -7.10 -5.49 2.84
CA ALA A 415 -6.27 -6.09 1.82
C ALA A 415 -6.08 -5.09 0.66
N SER A 416 -5.08 -5.31 -0.19
CA SER A 416 -5.01 -4.59 -1.47
C SER A 416 -6.08 -5.05 -2.47
N THR A 417 -6.41 -4.20 -3.44
CA THR A 417 -7.38 -4.55 -4.51
C THR A 417 -7.03 -5.85 -5.25
N THR A 418 -5.73 -6.11 -5.43
CA THR A 418 -5.27 -7.35 -6.08
C THR A 418 -5.62 -8.56 -5.24
N TRP A 419 -5.54 -8.45 -3.92
CA TRP A 419 -5.90 -9.49 -2.97
C TRP A 419 -7.41 -9.72 -2.89
N TYR A 420 -8.21 -8.66 -2.81
CA TYR A 420 -9.67 -8.76 -2.92
C TYR A 420 -10.16 -9.41 -4.23
N ARG A 421 -9.37 -9.33 -5.31
CA ARG A 421 -9.70 -9.93 -6.61
C ARG A 421 -9.15 -11.35 -6.81
N LYS A 422 -8.24 -11.83 -5.95
CA LYS A 422 -7.45 -13.06 -6.23
C LYS A 422 -7.12 -13.96 -5.03
N ARG A 423 -7.24 -13.46 -3.80
CA ARG A 423 -6.75 -14.13 -2.58
C ARG A 423 -7.80 -14.28 -1.48
N VAL A 424 -8.89 -13.51 -1.52
CA VAL A 424 -10.08 -13.65 -0.67
C VAL A 424 -11.35 -13.48 -1.50
N ASP A 425 -12.49 -14.01 -1.05
CA ASP A 425 -13.79 -13.69 -1.65
C ASP A 425 -14.31 -12.35 -1.14
N TYR A 426 -14.03 -11.30 -1.92
CA TYR A 426 -14.47 -9.94 -1.65
C TYR A 426 -15.99 -9.79 -1.48
N ASN A 427 -16.83 -10.48 -2.26
CA ASN A 427 -18.29 -10.27 -2.18
C ASN A 427 -18.84 -10.84 -0.86
N THR A 428 -18.33 -12.01 -0.49
CA THR A 428 -18.61 -12.69 0.77
C THR A 428 -18.17 -11.87 1.98
N LEU A 429 -17.03 -11.17 1.92
CA LEU A 429 -16.58 -10.28 3.00
C LEU A 429 -17.32 -8.93 3.02
N ARG A 430 -17.46 -8.26 1.86
CA ARG A 430 -18.07 -6.92 1.71
C ARG A 430 -19.52 -6.83 2.18
N SER A 431 -20.25 -7.95 2.09
CA SER A 431 -21.65 -8.06 2.53
C SER A 431 -21.82 -8.19 4.05
N ARG A 432 -20.74 -8.39 4.81
CA ARG A 432 -20.78 -8.59 6.27
C ARG A 432 -19.90 -7.64 7.09
N TYR A 433 -18.75 -7.23 6.54
CA TYR A 433 -17.71 -6.52 7.30
C TYR A 433 -17.30 -5.21 6.64
N THR A 434 -16.66 -4.35 7.43
CA THR A 434 -16.05 -3.11 6.94
C THR A 434 -14.89 -3.44 6.00
N ILE A 435 -14.85 -2.88 4.80
CA ILE A 435 -13.77 -3.11 3.84
C ILE A 435 -12.81 -1.93 3.82
N TRP A 436 -11.56 -2.18 4.22
CA TRP A 436 -10.42 -1.32 3.99
C TRP A 436 -9.64 -1.84 2.77
N ASN A 437 -9.46 -0.99 1.75
CA ASN A 437 -8.80 -1.35 0.50
C ASN A 437 -7.54 -0.51 0.25
N ALA A 438 -6.41 -1.16 -0.03
CA ALA A 438 -5.22 -0.50 -0.56
C ALA A 438 -5.23 -0.45 -2.10
N HIS A 439 -5.09 0.76 -2.65
CA HIS A 439 -4.77 0.98 -4.07
C HIS A 439 -4.17 2.37 -4.29
N TYR A 440 -2.94 2.42 -4.78
CA TYR A 440 -2.17 3.67 -4.88
C TYR A 440 -2.12 4.21 -6.32
N GLY A 441 -1.75 5.49 -6.46
CA GLY A 441 -1.53 6.12 -7.77
C GLY A 441 -2.80 6.40 -8.58
N VAL A 442 -3.99 6.12 -8.03
CA VAL A 442 -5.30 6.30 -8.67
C VAL A 442 -6.07 7.49 -8.08
N SER A 443 -7.07 7.97 -8.83
CA SER A 443 -7.94 9.07 -8.41
C SER A 443 -9.03 8.67 -7.42
N SER A 444 -9.34 7.38 -7.28
CA SER A 444 -10.29 6.82 -6.31
C SER A 444 -10.09 5.31 -6.18
N SER A 445 -10.61 4.70 -5.11
CA SER A 445 -10.60 3.24 -4.95
C SER A 445 -11.26 2.54 -6.16
N PRO A 446 -10.62 1.53 -6.78
CA PRO A 446 -11.16 0.79 -7.94
C PRO A 446 -12.11 -0.36 -7.54
N ILE A 447 -12.46 -0.48 -6.26
CA ILE A 447 -13.52 -1.35 -5.72
C ILE A 447 -14.31 -0.57 -4.65
N SER A 448 -15.54 -1.00 -4.35
CA SER A 448 -16.27 -0.43 -3.21
C SER A 448 -15.57 -0.81 -1.90
N CYS A 449 -15.37 0.18 -1.05
CA CYS A 449 -14.76 0.05 0.26
C CYS A 449 -15.33 1.13 1.17
N ASP A 450 -15.19 0.93 2.48
CA ASP A 450 -15.60 1.88 3.51
C ASP A 450 -14.39 2.71 3.99
N LEU A 451 -13.17 2.21 3.77
CA LEU A 451 -11.89 2.89 4.01
C LEU A 451 -10.97 2.65 2.80
N TRP A 452 -10.31 3.69 2.27
CA TRP A 452 -9.37 3.58 1.14
C TRP A 452 -8.00 4.13 1.50
N GLN A 453 -6.98 3.28 1.47
CA GLN A 453 -5.57 3.66 1.55
C GLN A 453 -5.10 4.06 0.14
N GLY A 454 -4.91 5.36 -0.06
CA GLY A 454 -4.68 5.96 -1.38
C GLY A 454 -3.20 6.21 -1.72
N THR A 455 -2.32 6.14 -0.72
CA THR A 455 -0.86 6.25 -0.90
C THR A 455 -0.12 5.72 0.32
N GLU A 456 1.02 5.08 0.07
CA GLU A 456 2.07 4.70 1.04
C GLU A 456 3.10 5.84 1.27
N LYS A 457 2.96 6.98 0.55
CA LYS A 457 3.98 8.05 0.43
C LYS A 457 3.51 9.42 0.90
N ALA A 458 2.59 9.48 1.85
CA ALA A 458 2.16 10.76 2.40
C ALA A 458 3.28 11.41 3.23
N ARG A 459 3.43 12.71 3.10
CA ARG A 459 4.39 13.53 3.86
C ARG A 459 3.64 14.69 4.49
N ILE A 460 3.42 14.62 5.80
CA ILE A 460 2.62 15.58 6.57
C ILE A 460 3.42 16.20 7.72
N ASN A 461 3.06 17.40 8.14
CA ASN A 461 3.72 18.04 9.27
C ASN A 461 3.48 17.21 10.54
N GLY A 462 4.57 16.81 11.18
CA GLY A 462 4.56 16.00 12.40
C GLY A 462 5.27 14.65 12.27
N TYR A 463 5.68 14.25 11.06
CA TYR A 463 6.59 13.14 10.83
C TYR A 463 7.53 13.47 9.65
N SER A 464 8.75 12.97 9.66
CA SER A 464 9.78 13.25 8.63
C SER A 464 9.83 12.21 7.52
N GLY A 465 9.39 10.98 7.80
CA GLY A 465 9.32 9.88 6.84
C GLY A 465 8.08 9.92 5.97
N GLU A 466 7.75 8.76 5.40
CA GLU A 466 6.54 8.53 4.61
C GLU A 466 5.50 7.81 5.46
N LEU A 467 4.22 8.12 5.21
CA LEU A 467 3.08 7.54 5.90
C LEU A 467 2.08 6.98 4.90
N ASP A 468 1.46 5.87 5.28
CA ASP A 468 0.23 5.42 4.70
C ASP A 468 -0.91 6.38 5.04
N ALA A 469 -1.68 6.77 4.03
CA ALA A 469 -2.75 7.75 4.19
C ALA A 469 -4.06 7.30 3.55
N ASN A 470 -5.14 7.60 4.28
CA ASN A 470 -6.46 7.01 4.10
C ASN A 470 -7.54 8.07 3.91
N ILE A 471 -8.58 7.70 3.17
CA ILE A 471 -9.87 8.37 3.14
C ILE A 471 -10.92 7.44 3.74
N SER A 472 -11.65 7.92 4.74
CA SER A 472 -12.78 7.21 5.33
C SER A 472 -14.11 7.64 4.71
N TYR A 473 -14.91 6.63 4.36
CA TYR A 473 -16.31 6.74 3.96
C TYR A 473 -17.27 6.24 5.05
N ILE A 474 -16.75 5.89 6.24
CA ILE A 474 -17.52 5.46 7.40
C ILE A 474 -18.19 6.68 8.04
N GLY A 475 -19.53 6.73 7.99
CA GLY A 475 -20.39 7.75 8.60
C GLY A 475 -21.07 7.26 9.87
#